data_AF-A0A5C2SD02-F1
#
_entry.id   AF-A0A5C2SD02-F1
#
_cell.length_a   1.000
_cell.length_b   1.000
_cell.length_c   1.000
_cell.angle_alpha   90.00
_cell.angle_beta   90.00
_cell.angle_gamma   90.00
#
_symmetry.space_group_name_H-M   'P 1'
#
loop_
_entity.id
_entity.type
_entity.pdbx_description
1 polymer ?
#
loop_
_entity_poly.entity_id
_entity_poly.type
_entity_poly.pdbx_seq_one_letter_code
_entity_poly.pdbx_strand_id
1 'polypeptide(L)'
;MSKKSTRPHVPAAFHAELTEYSSLLRALRTSATADLTVHLTQGSLSSAAPSDDVPLVGEEEQEEGYATEDPPLTESIRDLSSAIGSSPPSSPVANRTPGKGKLRDTWTRWPLLAGDVHVPEFGLADEVRHITEYALASRKGQVPVPHDADNLLPGDSFPTPEEEDDQVAMSTLGLQAVTADASAFLARVLALVAAHVPAAEKSMQNRVRPISWETVVDVACVHGAIPPSIASTVRERMSRIYSPSQPSGIQRAEHLLAANDALVKILSKHNDDLLALPLPSTEKDKPVKRKRGPYKKRNASSEVDGESVKRARSEEG
;
A
#
# COMPACT_ATOMS: atom_id res chain seq x y z
N MET A 1 49.06 -4.57 14.61
CA MET A 1 48.19 -5.63 15.19
C MET A 1 46.88 -4.99 15.63
N SER A 2 45.79 -5.21 14.89
CA SER A 2 44.50 -4.55 15.16
C SER A 2 43.69 -5.38 16.17
N LYS A 3 43.40 -4.81 17.34
CA LYS A 3 42.61 -5.46 18.40
C LYS A 3 41.17 -5.60 17.92
N LYS A 4 40.70 -6.84 17.74
CA LYS A 4 39.30 -7.11 17.39
C LYS A 4 38.42 -6.75 18.59
N SER A 5 37.58 -5.72 18.42
CA SER A 5 36.50 -5.40 19.36
C SER A 5 35.45 -6.52 19.30
N THR A 6 35.36 -7.31 20.36
CA THR A 6 34.25 -8.23 20.59
C THR A 6 33.09 -7.41 21.11
N ARG A 7 32.01 -7.31 20.33
CA ARG A 7 30.77 -6.66 20.79
C ARG A 7 30.18 -7.48 21.96
N PRO A 8 29.58 -6.83 22.97
CA PRO A 8 28.95 -7.53 24.09
C PRO A 8 27.90 -8.52 23.55
N HIS A 9 28.03 -9.78 23.95
CA HIS A 9 27.12 -10.85 23.55
C HIS A 9 25.85 -10.72 24.37
N VAL A 10 24.72 -10.45 23.70
CA VAL A 10 23.41 -10.42 24.34
C VAL A 10 23.02 -11.87 24.70
N PRO A 11 22.54 -12.16 25.92
CA PRO A 11 22.11 -13.50 26.30
C PRO A 11 20.99 -14.04 25.40
N ALA A 12 20.99 -15.34 25.14
CA ALA A 12 20.03 -15.98 24.23
C ALA A 12 18.56 -15.81 24.65
N ALA A 13 18.28 -15.70 25.95
CA ALA A 13 16.94 -15.48 26.48
C ALA A 13 16.34 -14.14 25.98
N PHE A 14 17.12 -13.06 26.03
CA PHE A 14 16.67 -11.75 25.54
C PHE A 14 16.44 -11.73 24.03
N HIS A 15 17.10 -12.60 23.26
CA HIS A 15 16.82 -12.70 21.83
C HIS A 15 15.44 -13.29 21.55
N ALA A 16 14.96 -14.25 22.35
CA ALA A 16 13.62 -14.82 22.20
C ALA A 16 12.56 -13.77 22.53
N GLU A 17 12.70 -13.08 23.67
CA GLU A 17 11.79 -12.02 24.10
C GLU A 17 11.74 -10.86 23.10
N LEU A 18 12.90 -10.36 22.65
CA LEU A 18 12.94 -9.29 21.64
C LEU A 18 12.30 -9.72 20.31
N THR A 19 12.45 -10.99 19.92
CA THR A 19 11.80 -11.51 18.72
C THR A 19 10.29 -11.57 18.91
N GLU A 20 9.82 -12.01 20.06
CA GLU A 20 8.40 -12.07 20.42
C GLU A 20 7.75 -10.67 20.47
N TYR A 21 8.35 -9.71 21.18
CA TYR A 21 7.87 -8.33 21.20
C TYR A 21 7.89 -7.68 19.81
N SER A 22 8.92 -7.97 18.99
CA SER A 22 8.95 -7.46 17.62
C SER A 22 7.86 -8.09 16.73
N SER A 23 7.50 -9.35 16.98
CA SER A 23 6.41 -10.05 16.31
C SER A 23 5.07 -9.46 16.74
N LEU A 24 4.87 -9.22 18.04
CA LEU A 24 3.66 -8.62 18.59
C LEU A 24 3.46 -7.17 18.12
N LEU A 25 4.52 -6.35 18.10
CA LEU A 25 4.45 -5.00 17.53
C LEU A 25 4.15 -5.01 16.03
N ARG A 26 4.62 -6.03 15.31
CA ARG A 26 4.29 -6.20 13.89
C ARG A 26 2.82 -6.61 13.73
N ALA A 27 2.34 -7.55 14.54
CA ALA A 27 0.94 -8.00 14.56
C ALA A 27 -0.02 -6.85 14.90
N LEU A 28 0.29 -6.06 15.94
CA LEU A 28 -0.49 -4.87 16.33
C LEU A 28 -0.50 -3.78 15.25
N ARG A 29 0.62 -3.56 14.57
CA ARG A 29 0.66 -2.63 13.42
C ARG A 29 -0.14 -3.14 12.23
N THR A 30 -0.17 -4.46 12.00
CA THR A 30 -0.97 -5.04 10.91
C THR A 30 -2.46 -5.09 11.22
N SER A 31 -2.87 -5.31 12.48
CA SER A 31 -4.28 -5.29 12.86
C SER A 31 -4.85 -3.87 12.77
N ALA A 32 -4.12 -2.87 13.25
CA ALA A 32 -4.55 -1.46 13.16
C ALA A 32 -4.60 -0.93 11.71
N THR A 33 -3.92 -1.58 10.76
CA THR A 33 -3.99 -1.22 9.32
C THR A 33 -4.98 -2.07 8.54
N ALA A 34 -5.54 -3.13 9.14
CA ALA A 34 -6.55 -3.98 8.50
C ALA A 34 -7.97 -3.40 8.64
N ASP A 35 -8.22 -2.57 9.65
CA ASP A 35 -9.53 -1.91 9.83
C ASP A 35 -9.63 -0.60 9.03
N LEU A 36 -9.38 -0.68 7.72
CA LEU A 36 -9.56 0.44 6.79
C LEU A 36 -11.03 0.87 6.69
N THR A 37 -11.96 -0.02 7.01
CA THR A 37 -13.41 0.20 6.99
C THR A 37 -13.83 1.35 7.90
N VAL A 38 -13.31 1.41 9.13
CA VAL A 38 -13.58 2.52 10.06
C VAL A 38 -13.07 3.85 9.50
N HIS A 39 -11.89 3.84 8.89
CA HIS A 39 -11.28 5.06 8.35
C HIS A 39 -11.96 5.54 7.04
N LEU A 40 -12.51 4.62 6.23
CA LEU A 40 -13.27 4.96 5.03
C LEU A 40 -14.68 5.48 5.35
N THR A 41 -15.26 5.02 6.46
CA THR A 41 -16.63 5.38 6.90
C THR A 41 -16.67 6.58 7.85
N GLN A 42 -15.55 7.10 8.37
CA GLN A 42 -15.58 8.29 9.26
C GLN A 42 -15.48 9.65 8.53
N GLY A 43 -15.23 9.69 7.22
CA GLY A 43 -14.67 10.89 6.58
C GLY A 43 -15.56 11.70 5.63
N SER A 44 -16.65 12.34 6.07
CA SER A 44 -17.22 13.50 5.32
C SER A 44 -18.12 14.44 6.14
N LEU A 45 -17.77 14.78 7.39
CA LEU A 45 -18.54 15.77 8.17
C LEU A 45 -17.74 16.96 8.71
N SER A 46 -16.40 16.97 8.64
CA SER A 46 -15.60 18.13 9.11
C SER A 46 -15.38 19.23 8.07
N SER A 47 -16.36 19.50 7.21
CA SER A 47 -16.32 20.71 6.37
C SER A 47 -17.65 21.45 6.43
N ALA A 48 -17.99 21.92 7.63
CA ALA A 48 -18.99 22.97 7.80
C ALA A 48 -18.70 23.81 9.07
N ALA A 49 -18.63 25.12 8.83
CA ALA A 49 -18.68 26.25 9.76
C ALA A 49 -17.36 26.72 10.45
N PRO A 50 -16.96 27.99 10.23
CA PRO A 50 -16.04 28.71 11.11
C PRO A 50 -16.82 29.16 12.36
N SER A 51 -16.52 28.58 13.52
CA SER A 51 -17.07 29.02 14.79
C SER A 51 -16.10 29.94 15.51
N ASP A 52 -16.69 31.09 15.83
CA ASP A 52 -16.32 32.17 16.74
C ASP A 52 -15.73 31.70 18.08
N ASP A 53 -14.92 32.58 18.65
CA ASP A 53 -14.12 32.41 19.86
C ASP A 53 -14.93 31.96 21.10
N VAL A 54 -14.47 30.89 21.77
CA VAL A 54 -14.82 30.64 23.19
C VAL A 54 -13.54 30.29 23.96
N PRO A 55 -13.23 30.99 25.08
CA PRO A 55 -11.96 30.82 25.78
C PRO A 55 -11.93 29.58 26.70
N LEU A 56 -10.74 29.01 26.77
CA LEU A 56 -10.26 27.98 27.69
C LEU A 56 -10.61 28.26 29.16
N VAL A 57 -11.25 27.27 29.79
CA VAL A 57 -11.18 26.91 31.21
C VAL A 57 -11.13 25.38 31.17
N GLY A 58 -10.13 24.64 31.65
CA GLY A 58 -9.36 24.75 32.88
C GLY A 58 -9.55 23.40 33.60
N GLU A 59 -8.43 22.75 33.95
CA GLU A 59 -8.36 21.65 34.94
C GLU A 59 -8.92 20.28 34.45
N GLU A 60 -8.36 19.10 34.74
CA GLU A 60 -7.49 18.66 35.82
C GLU A 60 -6.87 17.27 35.49
N GLU A 61 -5.75 16.97 36.13
CA GLU A 61 -5.02 15.71 36.12
C GLU A 61 -5.88 14.53 36.63
N GLN A 62 -5.83 13.38 35.95
CA GLN A 62 -6.16 12.12 36.62
C GLN A 62 -5.23 10.99 36.15
N GLU A 63 -4.31 10.69 37.06
CA GLU A 63 -3.31 9.64 37.02
C GLU A 63 -3.90 8.34 37.59
N GLU A 64 -3.34 7.21 37.11
CA GLU A 64 -3.30 5.88 37.73
C GLU A 64 -4.54 4.95 37.71
N GLY A 65 -4.33 3.77 37.13
CA GLY A 65 -5.23 2.62 37.24
C GLY A 65 -4.81 1.41 36.37
N TYR A 66 -3.56 0.95 36.45
CA TYR A 66 -3.16 -0.31 35.81
C TYR A 66 -3.63 -1.50 36.64
N ALA A 67 -4.70 -2.15 36.19
CA ALA A 67 -5.12 -3.46 36.67
C ALA A 67 -4.27 -4.55 36.01
N THR A 68 -3.64 -5.37 36.85
CA THR A 68 -2.93 -6.59 36.47
C THR A 68 -3.96 -7.66 36.09
N GLU A 69 -4.13 -7.94 34.80
CA GLU A 69 -4.87 -9.14 34.34
C GLU A 69 -3.87 -10.20 33.86
N ASP A 70 -3.92 -11.36 34.52
CA ASP A 70 -3.17 -12.57 34.17
C ASP A 70 -3.65 -13.13 32.82
N PRO A 71 -2.75 -13.49 31.88
CA PRO A 71 -3.15 -14.11 30.62
C PRO A 71 -3.52 -15.60 30.81
N PRO A 72 -4.49 -16.13 30.04
CA PRO A 72 -4.93 -17.52 30.15
C PRO A 72 -3.89 -18.49 29.58
N LEU A 73 -3.70 -19.60 30.30
CA LEU A 73 -2.93 -20.77 29.89
C LEU A 73 -3.58 -21.41 28.65
N THR A 74 -2.98 -21.25 27.47
CA THR A 74 -3.34 -22.05 26.29
C THR A 74 -2.54 -23.34 26.24
N GLU A 75 -3.30 -24.44 26.24
CA GLU A 75 -2.84 -25.82 26.23
C GLU A 75 -2.05 -26.19 24.97
N SER A 76 -1.00 -26.97 25.22
CA SER A 76 -0.16 -27.64 24.23
C SER A 76 -0.95 -28.72 23.48
N ILE A 77 -1.33 -28.45 22.23
CA ILE A 77 -1.81 -29.48 21.31
C ILE A 77 -0.62 -29.99 20.49
N ARG A 78 -0.07 -31.12 20.95
CA ARG A 78 0.77 -32.01 20.15
C ARG A 78 -0.09 -32.89 19.26
N ASP A 79 0.41 -33.07 18.03
CA ASP A 79 0.37 -34.25 17.17
C ASP A 79 -0.99 -34.95 16.94
N LEU A 80 -1.34 -35.11 15.66
CA LEU A 80 -1.71 -36.40 15.02
C LEU A 80 -2.32 -36.16 13.62
N SER A 81 -1.66 -36.65 12.57
CA SER A 81 -2.23 -37.34 11.36
C SER A 81 -1.18 -37.36 10.23
N SER A 82 -0.45 -38.47 10.07
CA SER A 82 -0.69 -39.57 9.11
C SER A 82 -0.48 -39.13 7.65
N ALA A 83 0.68 -39.40 7.03
CA ALA A 83 1.08 -40.69 6.44
C ALA A 83 0.16 -41.16 5.30
N ILE A 84 0.68 -41.16 4.06
CA ILE A 84 0.57 -42.21 3.01
C ILE A 84 1.46 -41.75 1.83
N GLY A 85 2.34 -42.64 1.32
CA GLY A 85 2.90 -42.49 -0.03
C GLY A 85 4.40 -42.78 -0.24
N SER A 86 4.87 -43.96 0.16
CA SER A 86 5.89 -44.83 -0.47
C SER A 86 7.08 -44.25 -1.26
N SER A 87 8.29 -44.51 -0.75
CA SER A 87 9.61 -44.51 -1.44
C SER A 87 9.75 -45.65 -2.49
N PRO A 88 10.82 -45.67 -3.33
CA PRO A 88 12.08 -46.36 -2.95
C PRO A 88 13.37 -45.67 -3.54
N PRO A 89 14.60 -46.24 -3.43
CA PRO A 89 15.48 -46.04 -2.28
C PRO A 89 16.93 -45.57 -2.61
N SER A 90 17.62 -45.19 -1.53
CA SER A 90 19.06 -45.33 -1.27
C SER A 90 20.08 -44.51 -2.07
N SER A 91 20.59 -43.46 -1.40
CA SER A 91 22.01 -43.10 -1.45
C SER A 91 22.50 -42.80 -0.02
N PRO A 92 23.70 -43.26 0.37
CA PRO A 92 24.10 -43.32 1.77
C PRO A 92 24.45 -41.93 2.34
N VAL A 93 23.87 -41.73 3.51
CA VAL A 93 24.18 -40.82 4.60
C VAL A 93 25.64 -40.36 4.64
N ALA A 94 25.89 -39.14 4.18
CA ALA A 94 26.95 -38.31 4.71
C ALA A 94 26.38 -37.47 5.86
N ASN A 95 26.82 -37.77 7.07
CA ASN A 95 26.49 -37.06 8.32
C ASN A 95 26.82 -35.57 8.20
N ARG A 96 25.88 -34.78 7.70
CA ARG A 96 25.87 -33.34 7.85
C ARG A 96 25.24 -33.06 9.19
N THR A 97 26.08 -32.67 10.14
CA THR A 97 25.67 -32.09 11.41
C THR A 97 24.59 -31.01 11.16
N PRO A 98 23.56 -30.91 12.01
CA PRO A 98 22.56 -29.85 11.92
C PRO A 98 23.26 -28.53 12.27
N GLY A 99 23.93 -27.96 11.28
CA GLY A 99 24.56 -26.65 11.40
C GLY A 99 23.46 -25.67 11.70
N LYS A 100 23.53 -25.04 12.89
CA LYS A 100 22.74 -23.89 13.36
C LYS A 100 22.22 -23.13 12.15
N GLY A 101 21.01 -23.48 11.74
CA GLY A 101 20.36 -22.86 10.61
C GLY A 101 20.17 -21.42 11.03
N LYS A 102 21.02 -20.52 10.50
CA LYS A 102 20.74 -19.09 10.53
C LYS A 102 19.28 -18.99 10.16
N LEU A 103 18.46 -18.49 11.09
CA LEU A 103 17.09 -18.07 10.84
C LEU A 103 17.18 -17.26 9.55
N ARG A 104 16.90 -17.92 8.43
CA ARG A 104 16.99 -17.32 7.11
C ARG A 104 15.89 -16.32 7.18
N ASP A 105 16.30 -15.06 7.29
CA ASP A 105 15.47 -13.88 7.31
C ASP A 105 14.21 -14.18 6.50
N THR A 106 13.12 -14.50 7.21
CA THR A 106 11.83 -14.89 6.65
C THR A 106 11.12 -13.63 6.18
N TRP A 107 11.87 -12.73 5.56
CA TRP A 107 11.32 -11.79 4.60
C TRP A 107 10.55 -12.64 3.62
N THR A 108 9.24 -12.39 3.61
CA THR A 108 8.20 -13.10 2.91
C THR A 108 8.73 -13.69 1.61
N ARG A 109 8.77 -15.03 1.55
CA ARG A 109 9.18 -15.72 0.33
C ARG A 109 8.19 -15.32 -0.75
N TRP A 110 8.68 -14.71 -1.82
CA TRP A 110 7.88 -14.44 -3.02
C TRP A 110 8.06 -15.60 -4.00
N PRO A 111 6.99 -16.17 -4.59
CA PRO A 111 5.58 -15.88 -4.33
C PRO A 111 5.13 -16.36 -2.94
N LEU A 112 4.23 -15.61 -2.30
CA LEU A 112 3.61 -16.00 -1.03
C LEU A 112 2.90 -17.34 -1.21
N LEU A 113 3.13 -18.30 -0.32
CA LEU A 113 2.40 -19.57 -0.35
C LEU A 113 0.97 -19.33 0.14
N ALA A 114 0.02 -20.16 -0.31
CA ALA A 114 -1.41 -20.00 0.02
C ALA A 114 -1.72 -20.05 1.54
N GLY A 115 -0.78 -20.50 2.38
CA GLY A 115 -0.90 -20.46 3.85
C GLY A 115 -0.22 -19.26 4.53
N ASP A 116 0.57 -18.47 3.79
CA ASP A 116 1.30 -17.31 4.34
C ASP A 116 0.46 -16.02 4.24
N VAL A 117 -0.61 -16.03 3.45
CA VAL A 117 -1.51 -14.89 3.27
C VAL A 117 -2.72 -15.11 4.18
N HIS A 118 -2.96 -14.20 5.11
CA HIS A 118 -4.18 -14.18 5.89
C HIS A 118 -5.38 -14.06 4.92
N VAL A 119 -6.25 -15.07 4.92
CA VAL A 119 -7.50 -15.00 4.18
C VAL A 119 -8.42 -14.07 4.98
N PRO A 120 -8.83 -12.91 4.44
CA PRO A 120 -9.68 -12.00 5.16
C PRO A 120 -11.01 -12.69 5.50
N GLU A 121 -11.53 -12.43 6.70
CA GLU A 121 -12.83 -12.93 7.15
C GLU A 121 -13.98 -12.37 6.29
N PHE A 122 -13.78 -11.19 5.72
CA PHE A 122 -14.73 -10.52 4.84
C PHE A 122 -14.37 -10.70 3.37
N GLY A 123 -15.34 -11.18 2.59
CA GLY A 123 -15.20 -11.25 1.14
C GLY A 123 -15.39 -9.88 0.49
N LEU A 124 -14.91 -9.72 -0.75
CA LEU A 124 -15.10 -8.50 -1.54
C LEU A 124 -16.60 -8.10 -1.65
N ALA A 125 -17.49 -9.09 -1.76
CA ALA A 125 -18.93 -8.85 -1.85
C ALA A 125 -19.50 -8.23 -0.57
N ASP A 126 -18.99 -8.63 0.60
CA ASP A 126 -19.43 -8.11 1.90
C ASP A 126 -18.90 -6.68 2.12
N GLU A 127 -17.64 -6.44 1.75
CA GLU A 127 -17.05 -5.11 1.79
C GLU A 127 -17.77 -4.13 0.85
N VAL A 128 -18.06 -4.55 -0.39
CA VAL A 128 -18.83 -3.74 -1.35
C VAL A 128 -20.24 -3.46 -0.83
N ARG A 129 -20.90 -4.46 -0.21
CA ARG A 129 -22.21 -4.28 0.43
C ARG A 129 -22.13 -3.19 1.49
N HIS A 130 -21.19 -3.31 2.42
CA HIS A 130 -21.04 -2.36 3.53
C HIS A 130 -20.74 -0.94 3.04
N ILE A 131 -19.82 -0.78 2.08
CA ILE A 131 -19.51 0.52 1.48
C ILE A 131 -20.73 1.12 0.79
N THR A 132 -21.51 0.30 0.08
CA THR A 132 -22.68 0.79 -0.65
C THR A 132 -23.80 1.20 0.30
N GLU A 133 -24.07 0.40 1.33
CA GLU A 133 -25.03 0.74 2.40
C GLU A 133 -24.63 2.04 3.09
N TYR A 134 -23.35 2.17 3.46
CA TYR A 134 -22.82 3.39 4.06
C TYR A 134 -22.97 4.61 3.14
N ALA A 135 -22.66 4.46 1.85
CA ALA A 135 -22.82 5.55 0.88
C ALA A 135 -24.29 5.96 0.68
N LEU A 136 -25.21 4.99 0.69
CA LEU A 136 -26.66 5.24 0.59
C LEU A 136 -27.20 5.93 1.85
N ALA A 137 -26.76 5.50 3.04
CA ALA A 137 -27.13 6.13 4.31
C ALA A 137 -26.62 7.59 4.37
N SER A 138 -25.36 7.81 3.99
CA SER A 138 -24.74 9.14 3.91
C SER A 138 -25.51 10.09 3.00
N ARG A 139 -26.05 9.59 1.87
CA ARG A 139 -26.84 10.40 0.94
C ARG A 139 -28.21 10.78 1.49
N LYS A 140 -28.79 9.96 2.36
CA LYS A 140 -30.07 10.25 3.02
C LYS A 140 -29.94 11.26 4.17
N GLY A 141 -28.72 11.70 4.50
CA GLY A 141 -28.47 12.57 5.65
C GLY A 141 -28.62 11.86 7.00
N GLN A 142 -28.89 10.57 7.01
CA GLN A 142 -28.77 9.71 8.18
C GLN A 142 -27.29 9.33 8.29
N VAL A 143 -26.53 10.16 9.00
CA VAL A 143 -25.20 9.75 9.45
C VAL A 143 -25.43 8.67 10.50
N PRO A 144 -25.03 7.41 10.27
CA PRO A 144 -25.04 6.40 11.31
C PRO A 144 -23.97 6.86 12.29
N VAL A 145 -24.39 7.47 13.40
CA VAL A 145 -23.49 7.70 14.54
C VAL A 145 -23.02 6.30 14.94
N PRO A 146 -21.71 6.01 14.93
CA PRO A 146 -21.21 4.74 15.43
C PRO A 146 -21.78 4.59 16.84
N HIS A 147 -22.58 3.55 17.05
CA HIS A 147 -23.06 3.21 18.38
C HIS A 147 -21.83 2.73 19.17
N ASP A 148 -21.05 3.68 19.69
CA ASP A 148 -20.07 3.43 20.73
C ASP A 148 -20.87 2.87 21.92
N ALA A 149 -20.62 1.60 22.20
CA ALA A 149 -21.48 0.72 22.97
C ALA A 149 -21.53 0.98 24.48
N ASP A 150 -21.04 2.13 24.99
CA ASP A 150 -20.66 2.25 26.41
C ASP A 150 -21.33 3.36 27.24
N ASN A 151 -22.32 4.10 26.72
CA ASN A 151 -23.11 5.00 27.58
C ASN A 151 -24.49 4.45 27.92
N LEU A 152 -24.48 3.48 28.85
CA LEU A 152 -25.63 3.00 29.61
C LEU A 152 -26.17 4.11 30.53
N LEU A 153 -27.02 4.99 30.00
CA LEU A 153 -27.95 5.75 30.84
C LEU A 153 -29.35 5.15 30.75
N PRO A 154 -29.87 4.56 31.85
CA PRO A 154 -31.22 4.03 31.90
C PRO A 154 -32.20 5.18 32.12
N GLY A 155 -32.80 5.66 31.04
CA GLY A 155 -33.67 6.84 31.06
C GLY A 155 -34.82 6.74 30.08
N ASP A 156 -35.66 5.73 30.28
CA ASP A 156 -37.11 5.69 30.03
C ASP A 156 -37.71 6.81 29.15
N SER A 157 -37.73 6.61 27.83
CA SER A 157 -38.80 7.10 26.95
C SER A 157 -38.79 6.29 25.65
N PHE A 158 -39.71 5.34 25.53
CA PHE A 158 -39.99 4.60 24.30
C PHE A 158 -40.78 5.47 23.30
N PRO A 159 -40.31 5.69 22.06
CA PRO A 159 -41.17 5.93 20.92
C PRO A 159 -41.23 4.65 20.06
N THR A 160 -42.45 4.10 20.02
CA THR A 160 -43.13 3.37 18.93
C THR A 160 -42.28 2.81 17.77
N PRO A 161 -42.19 1.47 17.63
CA PRO A 161 -41.60 0.79 16.49
C PRO A 161 -42.67 0.49 15.43
N GLU A 162 -43.00 1.45 14.57
CA GLU A 162 -43.88 1.23 13.39
C GLU A 162 -43.41 2.02 12.15
N GLU A 163 -42.10 2.17 11.94
CA GLU A 163 -41.57 2.46 10.61
C GLU A 163 -40.87 1.21 10.08
N GLU A 164 -41.70 0.36 9.47
CA GLU A 164 -41.36 -0.86 8.75
C GLU A 164 -40.27 -0.59 7.70
N ASP A 165 -39.12 -1.26 7.86
CA ASP A 165 -38.46 -2.10 6.86
C ASP A 165 -38.18 -1.58 5.43
N ASP A 166 -38.30 -0.29 5.15
CA ASP A 166 -37.75 0.34 3.94
C ASP A 166 -36.25 0.67 4.12
N GLN A 167 -35.53 -0.15 4.91
CA GLN A 167 -34.10 -0.31 4.69
C GLN A 167 -33.96 -0.74 3.24
N VAL A 168 -33.50 0.19 2.41
CA VAL A 168 -33.23 0.04 0.98
C VAL A 168 -32.11 -0.99 0.86
N ALA A 169 -32.45 -2.25 1.10
CA ALA A 169 -31.62 -3.39 0.86
C ALA A 169 -31.36 -3.33 -0.64
N MET A 170 -30.11 -3.07 -1.01
CA MET A 170 -29.72 -3.17 -2.40
C MET A 170 -30.21 -4.52 -2.91
N SER A 171 -30.94 -4.49 -4.03
CA SER A 171 -31.31 -5.72 -4.71
C SER A 171 -30.07 -6.60 -4.86
N THR A 172 -30.20 -7.89 -4.54
CA THR A 172 -29.09 -8.86 -4.60
C THR A 172 -28.39 -8.84 -5.95
N LEU A 173 -29.15 -8.62 -7.03
CA LEU A 173 -28.64 -8.46 -8.39
C LEU A 173 -27.82 -7.18 -8.57
N GLY A 174 -28.25 -6.07 -7.96
CA GLY A 174 -27.50 -4.82 -7.92
C GLY A 174 -26.17 -4.97 -7.19
N LEU A 175 -26.17 -5.64 -6.03
CA LEU A 175 -24.94 -5.92 -5.29
C LEU A 175 -23.95 -6.76 -6.11
N GLN A 176 -24.42 -7.81 -6.79
CA GLN A 176 -23.57 -8.64 -7.65
C GLN A 176 -22.97 -7.84 -8.81
N ALA A 177 -23.76 -6.96 -9.45
CA ALA A 177 -23.27 -6.10 -10.52
C ALA A 177 -22.18 -5.13 -10.02
N VAL A 178 -22.41 -4.44 -8.90
CA VAL A 178 -21.42 -3.52 -8.30
C VAL A 178 -20.16 -4.28 -7.87
N THR A 179 -20.31 -5.49 -7.31
CA THR A 179 -19.17 -6.34 -6.93
C THR A 179 -18.35 -6.76 -8.15
N ALA A 180 -19.02 -7.16 -9.24
CA ALA A 180 -18.35 -7.51 -10.48
C ALA A 180 -17.59 -6.32 -11.07
N ASP A 181 -18.21 -5.14 -11.11
CA ASP A 181 -17.59 -3.91 -11.59
C ASP A 181 -16.39 -3.49 -10.71
N ALA A 182 -16.53 -3.56 -9.38
CA ALA A 182 -15.44 -3.30 -8.44
C ALA A 182 -14.27 -4.27 -8.64
N SER A 183 -14.55 -5.56 -8.84
CA SER A 183 -13.52 -6.58 -9.10
C SER A 183 -12.79 -6.32 -10.42
N ALA A 184 -13.51 -5.96 -11.49
CA ALA A 184 -12.94 -5.63 -12.78
C ALA A 184 -12.11 -4.34 -12.72
N PHE A 185 -12.56 -3.36 -11.93
CA PHE A 185 -11.83 -2.12 -11.68
C PHE A 185 -10.52 -2.38 -10.93
N LEU A 186 -10.54 -3.15 -9.84
CA LEU A 186 -9.34 -3.54 -9.09
C LEU A 186 -8.36 -4.32 -9.96
N ALA A 187 -8.84 -5.29 -10.73
CA ALA A 187 -8.01 -6.05 -11.66
C ALA A 187 -7.32 -5.14 -12.68
N ARG A 188 -8.02 -4.12 -13.20
CA ARG A 188 -7.45 -3.12 -14.10
C ARG A 188 -6.36 -2.30 -13.42
N VAL A 189 -6.60 -1.79 -12.22
CA VAL A 189 -5.59 -1.01 -11.47
C VAL A 189 -4.35 -1.86 -11.18
N LEU A 190 -4.53 -3.10 -10.71
CA LEU A 190 -3.41 -4.02 -10.44
C LEU A 190 -2.62 -4.36 -11.71
N ALA A 191 -3.29 -4.56 -12.84
CA ALA A 191 -2.62 -4.78 -14.12
C ALA A 191 -1.80 -3.56 -14.56
N LEU A 192 -2.32 -2.34 -14.37
CA LEU A 192 -1.59 -1.10 -14.66
C LEU A 192 -0.36 -0.94 -13.76
N VAL A 193 -0.50 -1.23 -12.47
CA VAL A 193 0.63 -1.22 -11.53
C VAL A 193 1.67 -2.25 -11.94
N ALA A 194 1.27 -3.47 -12.27
CA ALA A 194 2.18 -4.51 -12.75
C ALA A 194 2.90 -4.11 -14.04
N ALA A 195 2.23 -3.41 -14.95
CA ALA A 195 2.85 -2.89 -16.18
C ALA A 195 3.86 -1.75 -15.93
N HIS A 196 3.71 -1.01 -14.83
CA HIS A 196 4.67 0.03 -14.42
C HIS A 196 5.89 -0.52 -13.67
N VAL A 197 5.82 -1.75 -13.15
CA VAL A 197 6.97 -2.41 -12.53
C VAL A 197 7.88 -2.93 -13.66
N PRO A 198 9.13 -2.45 -13.76
CA PRO A 198 10.05 -2.95 -14.79
C PRO A 198 10.28 -4.44 -14.59
N ALA A 199 10.24 -5.20 -15.68
CA ALA A 199 10.56 -6.63 -15.67
C ALA A 199 12.01 -6.83 -15.22
N ALA A 200 12.20 -7.07 -13.92
CA ALA A 200 13.50 -7.32 -13.33
C ALA A 200 13.84 -8.81 -13.43
N GLU A 201 15.10 -9.12 -13.72
CA GLU A 201 15.60 -10.49 -13.62
C GLU A 201 15.35 -11.04 -12.21
N LYS A 202 15.16 -12.37 -12.09
CA LYS A 202 14.86 -13.02 -10.79
C LYS A 202 15.87 -12.66 -9.69
N SER A 203 17.13 -12.41 -10.05
CA SER A 203 18.18 -12.00 -9.09
C SER A 203 18.01 -10.56 -8.56
N MET A 204 17.29 -9.71 -9.29
CA MET A 204 17.08 -8.29 -9.00
C MET A 204 15.73 -8.00 -8.35
N GLN A 205 14.86 -9.00 -8.16
CA GLN A 205 13.55 -8.81 -7.52
C GLN A 205 13.67 -8.19 -6.11
N ASN A 206 14.70 -8.58 -5.35
CA ASN A 206 15.00 -7.99 -4.03
C ASN A 206 15.44 -6.52 -4.08
N ARG A 207 15.65 -5.95 -5.26
CA ARG A 207 16.03 -4.54 -5.48
C ARG A 207 14.86 -3.68 -5.94
N VAL A 208 13.72 -4.28 -6.26
CA VAL A 208 12.51 -3.53 -6.60
C VAL A 208 12.03 -2.85 -5.33
N ARG A 209 11.91 -1.53 -5.37
CA ARG A 209 11.39 -0.78 -4.22
C ARG A 209 9.94 -1.18 -3.98
N PRO A 210 9.50 -1.27 -2.71
CA PRO A 210 8.09 -1.45 -2.40
C PRO A 210 7.26 -0.40 -3.12
N ILE A 211 6.14 -0.82 -3.69
CA ILE A 211 5.20 0.08 -4.35
C ILE A 211 4.44 0.81 -3.24
N SER A 212 4.54 2.13 -3.24
CA SER A 212 3.82 2.96 -2.27
C SER A 212 2.37 3.17 -2.72
N TRP A 213 1.47 3.46 -1.78
CA TRP A 213 0.06 3.71 -2.11
C TRP A 213 -0.09 4.94 -3.02
N GLU A 214 0.79 5.93 -2.89
CA GLU A 214 0.83 7.11 -3.76
C GLU A 214 1.12 6.70 -5.21
N THR A 215 2.04 5.75 -5.40
CA THR A 215 2.38 5.23 -6.74
C THR A 215 1.18 4.55 -7.38
N VAL A 216 0.39 3.81 -6.60
CA VAL A 216 -0.84 3.15 -7.08
C VAL A 216 -1.86 4.18 -7.56
N VAL A 217 -2.10 5.22 -6.77
CA VAL A 217 -3.04 6.32 -7.12
C VAL A 217 -2.55 7.10 -8.34
N ASP A 218 -1.25 7.41 -8.41
CA ASP A 218 -0.65 8.14 -9.52
C ASP A 218 -0.74 7.33 -10.83
N VAL A 219 -0.41 6.03 -10.78
CA VAL A 219 -0.53 5.14 -11.94
C VAL A 219 -1.98 5.07 -12.43
N ALA A 220 -2.93 4.89 -11.51
CA ALA A 220 -4.35 4.85 -11.87
C ALA A 220 -4.84 6.18 -12.46
N CYS A 221 -4.38 7.31 -11.94
CA CYS A 221 -4.73 8.65 -12.44
C CYS A 221 -4.13 8.93 -13.83
N VAL A 222 -2.85 8.59 -14.05
CA VAL A 222 -2.15 8.82 -15.34
C VAL A 222 -2.80 8.05 -16.48
N HIS A 223 -3.31 6.85 -16.21
CA HIS A 223 -3.98 6.02 -17.20
C HIS A 223 -5.49 6.30 -17.32
N GLY A 224 -6.00 7.31 -16.62
CA GLY A 224 -7.42 7.70 -16.66
C GLY A 224 -8.37 6.66 -16.03
N ALA A 225 -7.85 5.73 -15.23
CA ALA A 225 -8.70 4.79 -14.49
C ALA A 225 -9.47 5.50 -13.37
N ILE A 226 -8.86 6.54 -12.76
CA ILE A 226 -9.46 7.35 -11.70
C ILE A 226 -9.42 8.81 -12.11
N PRO A 227 -10.53 9.57 -11.98
CA PRO A 227 -10.53 11.01 -12.24
C PRO A 227 -9.68 11.76 -11.20
N PRO A 228 -9.08 12.91 -11.57
CA PRO A 228 -8.15 13.63 -10.70
C PRO A 228 -8.79 14.13 -9.40
N SER A 229 -10.10 14.44 -9.41
CA SER A 229 -10.85 14.84 -8.22
C SER A 229 -10.92 13.74 -7.16
N ILE A 230 -11.21 12.51 -7.57
CA ILE A 230 -11.24 11.34 -6.67
C ILE A 230 -9.82 11.05 -6.17
N ALA A 231 -8.82 11.16 -7.04
CA ALA A 231 -7.42 10.97 -6.65
C ALA A 231 -6.97 11.96 -5.57
N SER A 232 -7.38 13.24 -5.63
CA SER A 232 -7.10 14.20 -4.55
C SER A 232 -7.74 13.82 -3.22
N THR A 233 -9.01 13.40 -3.22
CA THR A 233 -9.72 12.98 -2.00
C THR A 233 -9.08 11.72 -1.40
N VAL A 234 -8.71 10.73 -2.23
CA VAL A 234 -8.03 9.52 -1.77
C VAL A 234 -6.68 9.87 -1.18
N ARG A 235 -5.89 10.75 -1.81
CA ARG A 235 -4.60 11.19 -1.25
C ARG A 235 -4.76 11.90 0.08
N GLU A 236 -5.73 12.81 0.20
CA GLU A 236 -6.00 13.51 1.45
C GLU A 236 -6.33 12.50 2.57
N ARG A 237 -7.25 11.57 2.31
CA ARG A 237 -7.64 10.55 3.30
C ARG A 237 -6.47 9.63 3.66
N MET A 238 -5.77 9.10 2.66
CA MET A 238 -4.64 8.21 2.88
C MET A 238 -3.48 8.91 3.58
N SER A 239 -3.26 10.20 3.35
CA SER A 239 -2.21 10.98 4.04
C SER A 239 -2.46 11.17 5.54
N ARG A 240 -3.72 11.03 6.00
CA ARG A 240 -4.08 11.05 7.43
C ARG A 240 -3.74 9.73 8.11
N ILE A 241 -3.86 8.62 7.37
CA ILE A 241 -3.62 7.25 7.87
C ILE A 241 -2.12 6.90 7.77
N TYR A 242 -1.53 7.23 6.63
CA TYR A 242 -0.15 6.88 6.27
C TYR A 242 0.65 8.16 6.08
N SER A 243 1.81 8.25 6.74
CA SER A 243 2.73 9.36 6.52
C SER A 243 3.17 9.39 5.04
N PRO A 244 3.15 10.56 4.37
CA PRO A 244 3.44 10.66 2.95
C PRO A 244 4.88 10.20 2.67
N SER A 245 5.04 9.24 1.77
CA SER A 245 6.32 8.57 1.48
C SER A 245 7.25 9.32 0.51
N GLN A 246 6.86 10.55 0.12
CA GLN A 246 7.54 11.62 -0.64
C GLN A 246 6.74 12.07 -1.87
N PRO A 247 6.51 13.38 -2.08
CA PRO A 247 5.50 13.91 -3.01
C PRO A 247 5.91 14.04 -4.50
N SER A 248 6.77 13.18 -5.05
CA SER A 248 7.36 13.46 -6.39
C SER A 248 6.49 13.11 -7.62
N GLY A 249 5.44 12.30 -7.49
CA GLY A 249 4.68 11.81 -8.65
C GLY A 249 3.67 12.79 -9.27
N ILE A 250 3.13 13.72 -8.48
CA ILE A 250 2.06 14.65 -8.88
C ILE A 250 2.48 15.53 -10.07
N GLN A 251 3.69 16.09 -10.01
CA GLN A 251 4.20 16.96 -11.08
C GLN A 251 4.29 16.23 -12.42
N ARG A 252 4.54 14.92 -12.41
CA ARG A 252 4.59 14.11 -13.63
C ARG A 252 3.18 13.85 -14.18
N ALA A 253 2.22 13.53 -13.31
CA ALA A 253 0.83 13.29 -13.73
C ALA A 253 0.19 14.56 -14.31
N GLU A 254 0.35 15.71 -13.64
CA GLU A 254 -0.15 17.00 -14.14
C GLU A 254 0.47 17.36 -15.49
N HIS A 255 1.79 17.14 -15.65
CA HIS A 255 2.46 17.38 -16.92
C HIS A 255 1.93 16.47 -18.04
N LEU A 256 1.61 15.20 -17.75
CA LEU A 256 1.04 14.28 -18.74
C LEU A 256 -0.39 14.67 -19.12
N LEU A 257 -1.22 15.08 -18.16
CA LEU A 257 -2.57 15.57 -18.43
C LEU A 257 -2.54 16.84 -19.29
N ALA A 258 -1.72 17.83 -18.93
CA ALA A 258 -1.56 19.05 -19.72
C ALA A 258 -1.04 18.77 -21.15
N ALA A 259 -0.14 17.79 -21.31
CA ALA A 259 0.32 17.35 -22.62
C ALA A 259 -0.79 16.64 -23.42
N ASN A 260 -1.63 15.83 -22.76
CA ASN A 260 -2.75 15.15 -23.40
C ASN A 260 -3.83 16.15 -23.85
N ASP A 261 -4.16 17.15 -23.02
CA ASP A 261 -5.09 18.23 -23.40
C ASP A 261 -4.58 19.00 -24.62
N ALA A 262 -3.27 19.26 -24.70
CA ALA A 262 -2.67 19.89 -25.87
C ALA A 262 -2.80 18.99 -27.13
N LEU A 263 -2.60 17.68 -26.99
CA LEU A 263 -2.79 16.72 -28.09
C LEU A 263 -4.26 16.62 -28.52
N VAL A 264 -5.19 16.51 -27.58
CA VAL A 264 -6.64 16.50 -27.85
C VAL A 264 -7.05 17.78 -28.55
N LYS A 265 -6.52 18.93 -28.17
CA LYS A 265 -6.76 20.21 -28.84
C LYS A 265 -6.18 20.29 -30.25
N ILE A 266 -5.08 19.57 -30.52
CA ILE A 266 -4.54 19.45 -31.89
C ILE A 266 -5.43 18.50 -32.69
N LEU A 267 -5.75 17.33 -32.15
CA LEU A 267 -6.57 16.32 -32.80
C LEU A 267 -7.99 16.82 -33.09
N SER A 268 -8.59 17.62 -32.21
CA SER A 268 -9.92 18.19 -32.42
C SER A 268 -9.98 19.15 -33.61
N LYS A 269 -8.86 19.79 -33.98
CA LYS A 269 -8.77 20.58 -35.22
C LYS A 269 -8.74 19.74 -36.49
N HIS A 270 -8.38 18.46 -36.36
CA HIS A 270 -8.20 17.54 -37.48
C HIS A 270 -9.29 16.47 -37.57
N ASN A 271 -10.21 16.41 -36.59
CA ASN A 271 -11.24 15.38 -36.54
C ASN A 271 -12.25 15.48 -37.69
N ASP A 272 -12.42 16.66 -38.29
CA ASP A 272 -13.28 16.87 -39.46
C ASP A 272 -12.59 16.49 -40.78
N ASP A 273 -11.29 16.21 -40.77
CA ASP A 273 -10.50 16.01 -41.99
C ASP A 273 -9.49 14.85 -41.83
N LEU A 274 -10.02 13.66 -41.46
CA LEU A 274 -9.27 12.41 -41.25
C LEU A 274 -8.45 11.95 -42.47
N LEU A 275 -8.68 12.53 -43.65
CA LEU A 275 -7.98 12.23 -44.90
C LEU A 275 -7.15 13.38 -45.45
N ALA A 276 -7.22 14.59 -44.87
CA ALA A 276 -6.29 15.64 -45.22
C ALA A 276 -4.92 15.33 -44.61
N LEU A 277 -4.04 14.80 -45.45
CA LEU A 277 -2.61 14.77 -45.15
C LEU A 277 -2.18 16.19 -44.77
N PRO A 278 -1.57 16.39 -43.60
CA PRO A 278 -1.12 17.71 -43.20
C PRO A 278 -0.08 18.16 -44.22
N LEU A 279 -0.49 19.09 -45.09
CA LEU A 279 0.45 19.87 -45.87
C LEU A 279 1.35 20.55 -44.84
N PRO A 280 2.67 20.29 -44.84
CA PRO A 280 3.57 20.87 -43.86
C PRO A 280 3.33 22.37 -43.90
N SER A 281 2.90 22.95 -42.78
CA SER A 281 2.60 24.36 -42.71
C SER A 281 3.85 25.09 -43.17
N THR A 282 3.77 25.75 -44.32
CA THR A 282 4.88 26.54 -44.86
C THR A 282 5.05 27.85 -44.08
N GLU A 283 4.57 27.90 -42.84
CA GLU A 283 4.98 28.91 -41.89
C GLU A 283 6.47 28.71 -41.65
N LYS A 284 7.22 29.56 -42.35
CA LYS A 284 8.65 29.78 -42.18
C LYS A 284 8.86 30.27 -40.75
N ASP A 285 8.78 29.36 -39.79
CA ASP A 285 9.27 29.59 -38.45
C ASP A 285 10.76 29.88 -38.60
N LYS A 286 11.06 31.18 -38.50
CA LYS A 286 12.43 31.69 -38.51
C LYS A 286 13.18 30.84 -37.50
N PRO A 287 14.29 30.18 -37.88
CA PRO A 287 14.96 29.23 -37.01
C PRO A 287 15.24 29.96 -35.69
N VAL A 288 14.62 29.48 -34.61
CA VAL A 288 14.86 30.00 -33.27
C VAL A 288 16.35 29.86 -33.06
N LYS A 289 17.07 30.98 -33.17
CA LYS A 289 18.50 31.05 -32.88
C LYS A 289 18.65 30.77 -31.39
N ARG A 290 18.65 29.48 -31.03
CA ARG A 290 19.03 29.03 -29.69
C ARG A 290 20.44 29.55 -29.50
N LYS A 291 20.57 30.63 -28.72
CA LYS A 291 21.87 31.11 -28.22
C LYS A 291 22.47 29.89 -27.51
N ARG A 292 23.39 29.20 -28.21
CA ARG A 292 24.22 28.17 -27.60
C ARG A 292 24.92 28.89 -26.46
N GLY A 293 24.49 28.62 -25.22
CA GLY A 293 25.21 29.08 -24.05
C GLY A 293 26.68 28.67 -24.18
N PRO A 294 27.61 29.41 -23.57
CA PRO A 294 29.03 29.17 -23.71
C PRO A 294 29.32 27.72 -23.31
N TYR A 295 29.59 26.88 -24.31
CA TYR A 295 29.96 25.49 -24.09
C TYR A 295 31.34 25.53 -23.44
N LYS A 296 31.36 25.48 -22.10
CA LYS A 296 32.56 25.32 -21.31
C LYS A 296 33.13 23.97 -21.73
N LYS A 297 34.11 24.00 -22.65
CA LYS A 297 34.96 22.85 -22.98
C LYS A 297 35.48 22.30 -21.65
N ARG A 298 34.92 21.18 -21.19
CA ARG A 298 35.59 20.39 -20.15
C ARG A 298 36.83 19.83 -20.84
N ASN A 299 37.99 20.33 -20.43
CA ASN A 299 39.26 19.74 -20.80
C ASN A 299 39.21 18.29 -20.32
N ALA A 300 39.27 17.36 -21.26
CA ALA A 300 39.56 15.98 -20.97
C ALA A 300 41.00 15.94 -20.47
N SER A 301 41.17 15.86 -19.15
CA SER A 301 42.44 15.49 -18.54
C SER A 301 42.70 14.03 -18.91
N SER A 302 43.50 13.83 -19.95
CA SER A 302 44.21 12.59 -20.20
C SER A 302 45.47 12.58 -19.32
N GLU A 303 45.36 11.96 -18.15
CA GLU A 303 46.49 11.60 -17.28
C GLU A 303 46.12 10.19 -16.79
N VAL A 304 46.47 9.13 -17.53
CA VAL A 304 47.77 8.46 -17.60
C VAL A 304 48.20 7.89 -16.25
N ASP A 305 48.38 6.57 -16.28
CA ASP A 305 49.13 5.68 -15.39
C ASP A 305 48.55 5.24 -14.03
N GLY A 306 48.27 3.94 -13.95
CA GLY A 306 47.83 3.26 -12.74
C GLY A 306 47.58 1.75 -12.92
N GLU A 307 48.60 1.04 -13.41
CA GLU A 307 48.97 -0.30 -12.94
C GLU A 307 47.89 -1.41 -12.93
N SER A 308 47.74 -2.07 -14.08
CA SER A 308 47.07 -3.36 -14.21
C SER A 308 47.87 -4.48 -13.52
N VAL A 309 47.55 -4.76 -12.26
CA VAL A 309 48.03 -5.96 -11.55
C VAL A 309 47.29 -7.19 -12.06
N LYS A 310 47.95 -7.94 -12.95
CA LYS A 310 47.64 -9.33 -13.29
C LYS A 310 47.64 -10.17 -12.01
N ARG A 311 46.48 -10.55 -11.49
CA ARG A 311 46.36 -11.68 -10.55
C ARG A 311 46.40 -12.98 -11.36
N ALA A 312 47.55 -13.64 -11.30
CA ALA A 312 47.70 -15.03 -11.68
C ALA A 312 46.76 -15.90 -10.83
N ARG A 313 45.91 -16.68 -11.49
CA ARG A 313 45.10 -17.73 -10.89
C ARG A 313 45.99 -18.97 -10.86
N SER A 314 46.47 -19.33 -9.68
CA SER A 314 47.13 -20.61 -9.43
C SER A 314 46.10 -21.73 -9.50
N GLU A 315 46.27 -22.61 -10.48
CA GLU A 315 45.77 -23.98 -10.44
C GLU A 315 46.76 -24.79 -9.60
N GLU A 316 46.35 -25.25 -8.41
CA GLU A 316 46.93 -26.40 -7.70
C GLU A 316 46.04 -26.76 -6.51
N GLY A 317 45.55 -28.00 -6.48
CA GLY A 317 44.83 -28.62 -5.35
C GLY A 317 43.42 -29.09 -5.66
#